data_AF-A0A514XD68-F1
#
_entry.id   AF-A0A514XD68-F1
#
_cell.length_a   1.000
_cell.length_b   1.000
_cell.length_c   1.000
_cell.angle_alpha   90.00
_cell.angle_beta   90.00
_cell.angle_gamma   90.00
#
_symmetry.space_group_name_H-M   'P 1'
#
loop_
_entity.id
_entity.type
_entity.pdbx_description
1 polymer ?
#
loop_
_entity_poly.entity_id
_entity_poly.type
_entity_poly.pdbx_seq_one_letter_code
_entity_poly.pdbx_strand_id
1 'polypeptide(L)' 'MKKYIIFASIGFELVGLIIGCFYLGELLDSKYQTKGMAFVGLSLAALVGWLVRVIWLLKRMDAQEEKENANKKP' A
#
# COMPACT_ATOMS: atom_id res chain seq x y z
N MET A 1 -10.93 -18.17 4.48
CA MET A 1 -11.48 -16.86 4.92
C MET A 1 -10.42 -15.75 5.02
N LYS A 2 -9.20 -16.01 5.51
CA LYS A 2 -8.14 -14.97 5.66
C LYS A 2 -7.70 -14.29 4.34
N LYS A 3 -7.60 -15.02 3.22
CA LYS A 3 -7.08 -14.51 1.93
C LYS A 3 -7.96 -13.42 1.29
N TYR A 4 -9.29 -13.55 1.37
CA TYR A 4 -10.23 -12.56 0.83
C TYR A 4 -10.18 -11.23 1.58
N ILE A 5 -10.10 -11.28 2.91
CA ILE A 5 -9.93 -10.08 3.74
C ILE A 5 -8.63 -9.35 3.39
N ILE A 6 -7.54 -10.08 3.19
CA ILE A 6 -6.24 -9.48 2.86
C ILE A 6 -6.29 -8.82 1.48
N PHE A 7 -6.89 -9.48 0.50
CA PHE A 7 -7.07 -8.91 -0.84
C PHE A 7 -7.94 -7.64 -0.79
N ALA A 8 -9.03 -7.66 -0.03
CA ALA A 8 -9.87 -6.49 0.19
C ALA A 8 -9.12 -5.36 0.92
N SER A 9 -8.25 -5.68 1.89
CA SER A 9 -7.42 -4.70 2.59
C SER A 9 -6.40 -4.04 1.66
N ILE A 10 -5.74 -4.80 0.78
CA ILE A 10 -4.80 -4.27 -0.21
C ILE A 10 -5.53 -3.32 -1.18
N GLY A 11 -6.72 -3.70 -1.65
CA GLY A 11 -7.54 -2.84 -2.50
C GLY A 11 -8.00 -1.56 -1.79
N PHE A 12 -8.39 -1.65 -0.51
CA PHE A 12 -8.78 -0.51 0.30
C PHE A 12 -7.61 0.46 0.55
N GLU A 13 -6.41 -0.07 0.82
CA GLU A 13 -5.20 0.75 0.93
C GLU A 13 -4.91 1.51 -0.36
N LEU A 14 -5.07 0.88 -1.53
CA LEU A 14 -4.85 1.54 -2.82
C LEU A 14 -5.83 2.72 -3.02
N VAL A 15 -7.11 2.52 -2.71
CA VAL A 15 -8.12 3.60 -2.78
C VAL A 15 -7.78 4.73 -1.81
N GLY A 16 -7.42 4.40 -0.57
CA GLY A 16 -6.99 5.38 0.42
C GLY A 16 -5.76 6.17 -0.01
N LEU A 17 -4.82 5.50 -0.67
CA LEU A 17 -3.59 6.11 -1.19
C LEU A 17 -3.88 7.06 -2.35
N ILE A 18 -4.81 6.72 -3.25
CA ILE A 18 -5.25 7.60 -4.34
C ILE A 18 -5.90 8.86 -3.77
N ILE A 19 -6.85 8.72 -2.83
CA ILE A 19 -7.53 9.86 -2.19
C ILE A 19 -6.52 10.73 -1.42
N GLY A 20 -5.61 10.08 -0.69
CA GLY A 20 -4.55 10.77 0.06
C GLY A 20 -3.60 11.54 -0.85
N CYS A 21 -3.16 10.94 -1.97
CA CYS A 21 -2.31 11.61 -2.95
C CYS A 21 -3.04 12.75 -3.65
N PHE A 22 -4.34 12.60 -3.95
CA PHE A 22 -5.14 13.66 -4.55
C PHE A 22 -5.20 14.87 -3.62
N TYR A 23 -5.58 14.68 -2.36
CA TYR A 23 -5.73 15.76 -1.40
C TYR A 23 -4.38 16.41 -1.01
N LEU A 24 -3.35 15.59 -0.75
CA LEU A 24 -2.00 16.10 -0.45
C LEU A 24 -1.37 16.77 -1.67
N GLY A 25 -1.56 16.19 -2.85
CA GLY A 25 -1.04 16.75 -4.10
C GLY A 25 -1.65 18.11 -4.39
N GLU A 26 -2.98 18.25 -4.25
CA GLU A 26 -3.67 19.54 -4.41
C GLU A 26 -3.20 20.58 -3.37
N LEU A 27 -3.03 20.16 -2.11
CA LEU A 27 -2.54 21.05 -1.05
C LEU A 27 -1.10 21.51 -1.28
N LEU A 28 -0.22 20.62 -1.73
CA LEU A 28 1.15 20.99 -2.10
C LEU A 28 1.19 21.84 -3.37
N ASP A 29 0.36 21.54 -4.36
CA ASP A 29 0.33 22.27 -5.63
C ASP A 29 -0.18 23.70 -5.43
N SER A 30 -1.16 23.90 -4.55
CA SER A 30 -1.65 25.22 -4.12
C SER A 30 -0.55 26.03 -3.44
N LYS A 31 0.31 25.39 -2.63
CA LYS A 31 1.37 26.07 -1.87
C LYS A 31 2.63 26.37 -2.67
N TYR A 32 3.00 25.49 -3.61
CA TYR A 32 4.25 25.58 -4.36
C TYR A 32 4.07 25.92 -5.86
N GLN A 33 2.82 26.10 -6.33
CA GLN A 33 2.48 26.37 -7.73
C GLN A 33 3.15 25.41 -8.72
N THR A 34 3.27 24.13 -8.35
CA THR A 34 4.02 23.13 -9.10
C THR A 34 3.32 22.62 -10.36
N LYS A 35 2.15 23.16 -10.72
CA LYS A 35 1.34 22.80 -11.89
C LYS A 35 1.14 21.28 -12.03
N GLY A 36 0.85 20.61 -10.93
CA GLY A 36 0.62 19.17 -10.88
C GLY A 36 1.87 18.29 -10.81
N MET A 37 3.09 18.84 -10.90
CA MET A 37 4.32 18.04 -10.74
C MET A 37 4.46 17.46 -9.33
N ALA A 38 4.02 18.20 -8.30
CA ALA A 38 3.99 17.68 -6.94
C ALA A 38 3.07 16.47 -6.81
N PHE A 39 1.88 16.51 -7.43
CA PHE A 39 0.96 15.38 -7.44
C PHE A 39 1.59 14.14 -8.09
N VAL A 40 2.25 14.29 -9.25
CA VAL A 40 2.90 13.17 -9.95
C VAL A 40 4.04 12.57 -9.11
N GLY A 41 4.90 13.42 -8.55
CA GLY A 41 6.02 12.97 -7.72
C GLY A 41 5.57 12.27 -6.44
N LEU A 42 4.55 12.83 -5.77
CA LEU A 42 3.99 12.28 -4.54
C LEU A 42 3.24 10.97 -4.81
N SER A 43 2.50 10.89 -5.94
CA SER A 43 1.84 9.67 -6.38
C SER A 43 2.84 8.56 -6.65
N LEU A 44 3.94 8.83 -7.38
CA LEU A 44 5.00 7.86 -7.63
C LEU A 44 5.68 7.39 -6.33
N ALA A 45 6.04 8.32 -5.45
CA ALA A 45 6.66 7.99 -4.16
C ALA A 45 5.73 7.14 -3.28
N ALA A 46 4.44 7.48 -3.25
CA ALA A 46 3.44 6.73 -2.49
C ALA A 46 3.22 5.33 -3.09
N LEU A 47 3.17 5.20 -4.42
CA LEU A 47 3.01 3.91 -5.10
C LEU A 47 4.20 2.97 -4.84
N VAL A 48 5.43 3.50 -4.89
CA VAL A 48 6.64 2.75 -4.56
C VAL A 48 6.64 2.33 -3.09
N GLY A 49 6.35 3.25 -2.16
CA GLY A 49 6.25 2.95 -0.73
C GLY A 49 5.19 1.90 -0.42
N TRP A 50 4.06 1.96 -1.11
CA TRP A 50 2.99 0.98 -0.98
C TRP A 50 3.36 -0.39 -1.57
N LEU A 51 4.03 -0.44 -2.72
CA LEU A 51 4.56 -1.70 -3.27
C LEU A 51 5.49 -2.41 -2.29
N VAL A 52 6.39 -1.67 -1.64
CA VAL A 52 7.27 -2.22 -0.60
C VAL A 52 6.45 -2.77 0.57
N ARG A 53 5.42 -2.04 1.00
CA ARG A 53 4.50 -2.47 2.07
C ARG A 53 3.76 -3.76 1.72
N VAL A 54 3.25 -3.88 0.48
CA VAL A 54 2.55 -5.07 -0.02
C VAL A 54 3.48 -6.26 -0.06
N ILE A 55 4.70 -6.11 -0.63
CA ILE A 55 5.69 -7.19 -0.70
C ILE A 55 6.06 -7.69 0.70
N TRP A 56 6.23 -6.76 1.65
CA TRP A 56 6.53 -7.11 3.04
C TRP A 56 5.37 -7.86 3.71
N LEU A 57 4.13 -7.45 3.44
CA LEU A 57 2.93 -8.13 3.95
C LEU A 57 2.83 -9.55 3.41
N LEU A 58 3.03 -9.73 2.09
CA LEU A 58 3.00 -11.04 1.43
C LEU A 58 4.07 -11.97 2.00
N LYS A 59 5.32 -11.51 2.12
CA LYS A 59 6.41 -12.29 2.74
C LYS A 59 6.08 -12.71 4.17
N ARG A 60 5.45 -11.84 4.94
CA ARG A 60 5.05 -12.13 6.32
C ARG A 60 3.93 -13.17 6.38
N MET A 61 3.00 -13.15 5.42
CA MET A 61 1.94 -14.15 5.33
C MET A 61 2.48 -15.53 4.99
N ASP A 62 3.39 -15.63 4.01
CA ASP A 62 4.03 -16.89 3.65
C ASP A 62 4.77 -17.49 4.86
N ALA A 63 5.53 -16.65 5.58
CA ALA A 63 6.23 -17.07 6.79
C ALA A 63 5.28 -17.49 7.94
N GLN A 64 4.03 -16.99 7.97
CA GLN A 64 3.02 -17.43 8.94
C GLN A 64 2.38 -18.75 8.53
N GLU A 65 2.07 -18.96 7.25
CA GLU A 65 1.55 -20.25 6.74
C GLU A 65 2.59 -21.37 6.94
N GLU A 66 3.87 -21.11 6.71
CA GLU A 66 4.93 -22.11 6.89
C GLU A 66 5.09 -22.55 8.36
N LYS A 67 5.03 -21.59 9.30
CA LYS A 67 5.07 -21.88 10.75
C LYS A 67 3.83 -22.62 11.24
N GLU A 68 2.64 -22.26 10.74
CA GLU A 68 1.40 -22.96 11.10
C GLU A 68 1.42 -24.43 10.62
N ASN A 69 2.00 -24.69 9.45
CA ASN A 69 2.16 -26.03 8.92
C ASN A 69 3.26 -26.84 9.64
N ALA A 70 4.37 -26.22 10.03
CA ALA A 70 5.43 -26.88 10.80
C ALA A 70 4.96 -27.32 12.20
N ASN A 71 4.12 -26.54 12.86
CA ASN A 71 3.54 -26.86 14.17
C ASN A 71 2.41 -27.91 14.11
N LYS A 72 1.87 -28.21 12.92
CA LYS A 72 0.84 -29.24 12.69
C LYS A 72 1.40 -30.60 12.30
N LYS A 73 2.71 -30.74 12.09
CA LYS A 73 3.34 -32.06 11.91
C LYS A 73 3.52 -32.73 13.29
N PRO A 74 3.06 -33.98 13.47
CA PRO A 74 3.17 -34.71 14.74
C PRO A 74 4.63 -35.01 15.12
#